data_AF-A0A3B9YUR5-F1
#
_entry.id   AF-A0A3B9YUR5-F1
#
_cell.length_a   1.000
_cell.length_b   1.000
_cell.length_c   1.000
_cell.angle_alpha   90.00
_cell.angle_beta   90.00
_cell.angle_gamma   90.00
#
_symmetry.space_group_name_H-M   'P 1'
#
loop_
_entity.id
_entity.type
_entity.pdbx_description
1 polymer ?
#
loop_
_entity_poly.entity_id
_entity_poly.type
_entity_poly.pdbx_seq_one_letter_code
_entity_poly.pdbx_strand_id
1 'polypeptide(L)'
;MDDPWAWLAAGWKDLWRAPLYSLAYGLVFAGTGAILTGGLWLFDLLAWVPALAACFVLVGPIMAFGLYEISRRHEAGEPLDWRGIVLVRAPSYIQLGLICFLLLFIALVWMRAATLIYALFTYGVYMPLDKFAAFAIGTAQGLGLLAVRSEE
;
A
#
# COMPACT_ATOMS: atom_id res chain seq x y z
N MET A 1 -21.15 17.20 -9.18
CA MET A 1 -19.78 17.19 -8.65
C MET A 1 -19.91 16.83 -7.20
N ASP A 2 -19.64 15.58 -6.86
CA ASP A 2 -19.73 15.09 -5.49
C ASP A 2 -18.67 15.79 -4.65
N ASP A 3 -19.13 16.43 -3.58
CA ASP A 3 -18.29 17.22 -2.69
C ASP A 3 -17.30 16.26 -2.00
N PRO A 4 -15.96 16.43 -2.16
CA PRO A 4 -14.99 15.50 -1.60
C PRO A 4 -15.15 15.31 -0.08
N TRP A 5 -15.67 16.32 0.58
CA TRP A 5 -15.95 16.31 2.01
C TRP A 5 -17.12 15.41 2.39
N ALA A 6 -18.08 15.19 1.49
CA ALA A 6 -19.26 14.37 1.76
C ALA A 6 -18.91 12.89 1.90
N TRP A 7 -18.10 12.34 0.98
CA TRP A 7 -17.67 10.93 1.07
C TRP A 7 -16.69 10.69 2.22
N LEU A 8 -15.84 11.68 2.54
CA LEU A 8 -14.94 11.65 3.69
C LEU A 8 -15.71 11.65 5.02
N ALA A 9 -16.71 12.53 5.15
CA ALA A 9 -17.58 12.59 6.32
C ALA A 9 -18.41 11.31 6.48
N ALA A 10 -18.88 10.72 5.38
CA ALA A 10 -19.57 9.43 5.40
C ALA A 10 -18.63 8.31 5.92
N GLY A 11 -17.42 8.19 5.36
CA GLY A 11 -16.43 7.22 5.82
C GLY A 11 -16.03 7.40 7.29
N TRP A 12 -15.91 8.65 7.75
CA TRP A 12 -15.67 8.95 9.17
C TRP A 12 -16.83 8.48 10.06
N LYS A 13 -18.07 8.73 9.64
CA LYS A 13 -19.26 8.30 10.37
C LYS A 13 -19.36 6.77 10.44
N ASP A 14 -19.00 6.07 9.37
CA ASP A 14 -19.01 4.61 9.34
C ASP A 14 -17.93 4.00 10.23
N LEU A 15 -16.76 4.64 10.31
CA LEU A 15 -15.71 4.25 11.26
C LEU A 15 -16.21 4.30 12.71
N TRP A 16 -16.96 5.33 13.07
CA TRP A 16 -17.51 5.52 14.43
C TRP A 16 -18.77 4.69 14.71
N ARG A 17 -19.44 4.16 13.69
CA ARG A 17 -20.63 3.30 13.85
C ARG A 17 -20.27 1.87 14.26
N ALA A 18 -19.14 1.34 13.80
CA ALA A 18 -18.60 0.04 14.21
C ALA A 18 -17.10 0.12 14.51
N PRO A 19 -16.70 0.87 15.56
CA PRO A 19 -15.30 1.14 15.83
C PRO A 19 -14.50 -0.14 16.09
N LEU A 20 -15.10 -1.15 16.74
CA LEU A 20 -14.41 -2.40 17.05
C LEU A 20 -13.98 -3.16 15.79
N TYR A 21 -14.87 -3.25 14.80
CA TYR A 21 -14.63 -3.99 13.57
C TYR A 21 -13.65 -3.24 12.67
N SER A 22 -13.86 -1.93 12.52
CA SER A 22 -13.03 -1.05 11.70
C SER A 22 -11.62 -0.89 12.26
N LEU A 23 -11.47 -0.68 13.59
CA LEU A 23 -10.14 -0.61 14.22
C LEU A 23 -9.43 -1.96 14.20
N ALA A 24 -10.12 -3.08 14.42
CA ALA A 24 -9.48 -4.40 14.35
C ALA A 24 -8.88 -4.63 12.95
N TYR A 25 -9.63 -4.29 11.89
CA TYR A 25 -9.15 -4.42 10.52
C TYR A 25 -7.97 -3.48 10.23
N GLY A 26 -8.07 -2.22 10.66
CA GLY A 26 -6.98 -1.23 10.54
C GLY A 26 -5.72 -1.62 11.31
N LEU A 27 -5.86 -2.20 12.50
CA LEU A 27 -4.75 -2.69 13.32
C LEU A 27 -4.07 -3.90 12.69
N VAL A 28 -4.82 -4.84 12.10
CA VAL A 28 -4.22 -5.96 11.37
C VAL A 28 -3.40 -5.44 10.19
N PHE A 29 -3.93 -4.46 9.46
CA PHE A 29 -3.24 -3.86 8.32
C PHE A 29 -1.97 -3.11 8.73
N ALA A 30 -2.08 -2.20 9.70
CA ALA A 30 -0.95 -1.44 10.23
C ALA A 30 0.09 -2.35 10.88
N GLY A 31 -0.36 -3.36 11.63
CA GLY A 31 0.50 -4.36 12.26
C GLY A 31 1.25 -5.20 11.23
N THR A 32 0.59 -5.64 10.15
CA THR A 32 1.24 -6.38 9.07
C THR A 32 2.34 -5.54 8.42
N GLY A 33 2.05 -4.27 8.09
CA GLY A 33 3.06 -3.35 7.56
C GLY A 33 4.23 -3.15 8.51
N ALA A 34 3.95 -2.88 9.80
CA ALA A 34 4.98 -2.68 10.82
C ALA A 34 5.85 -3.91 11.05
N ILE A 35 5.26 -5.12 11.08
CA ILE A 35 5.99 -6.38 11.22
C ILE A 35 6.91 -6.62 10.02
N LEU A 36 6.40 -6.41 8.80
CA LEU A 36 7.18 -6.62 7.59
C LEU A 36 8.34 -5.61 7.49
N THR A 37 8.07 -4.32 7.72
CA THR A 37 9.11 -3.28 7.71
C THR A 37 10.11 -3.47 8.85
N GLY A 38 9.64 -3.77 10.05
CA GLY A 38 10.49 -4.05 11.21
C GLY A 38 11.37 -5.30 11.00
N GLY A 39 10.83 -6.34 10.36
CA GLY A 39 11.60 -7.51 9.95
C GLY A 39 12.72 -7.15 8.97
N LEU A 40 12.42 -6.37 7.92
CA LEU A 40 13.45 -5.90 6.98
C LEU A 40 14.52 -5.04 7.66
N TRP A 41 14.15 -4.24 8.65
CA TRP A 41 15.09 -3.45 9.45
C TRP A 41 16.05 -4.33 10.26
N LEU A 42 15.53 -5.40 10.89
CA LEU A 42 16.35 -6.34 11.68
C LEU A 42 17.33 -7.16 10.84
N PHE A 43 17.01 -7.42 9.57
CA PHE A 43 17.87 -8.16 8.63
C PHE A 43 18.71 -7.28 7.70
N ASP A 44 18.76 -5.96 7.93
CA ASP A 44 19.49 -4.98 7.12
C ASP A 44 19.10 -5.00 5.61
N LEU A 45 17.83 -5.34 5.35
CA LEU A 45 17.24 -5.48 4.01
C LEU A 45 16.30 -4.30 3.68
N LEU A 46 16.53 -3.13 4.27
CA LEU A 46 15.69 -1.94 4.09
C LEU A 46 15.55 -1.52 2.62
N ALA A 47 16.55 -1.80 1.79
CA ALA A 47 16.49 -1.53 0.35
C ALA A 47 15.35 -2.30 -0.37
N TRP A 48 14.79 -3.35 0.26
CA TRP A 48 13.66 -4.12 -0.25
C TRP A 48 12.30 -3.58 0.19
N VAL A 49 12.25 -2.53 1.01
CA VAL A 49 10.99 -1.90 1.45
C VAL A 49 10.09 -1.50 0.27
N PRO A 50 10.59 -0.93 -0.85
CA PRO A 50 9.75 -0.63 -2.01
C PRO A 50 9.12 -1.88 -2.65
N ALA A 51 9.86 -2.98 -2.74
CA ALA A 51 9.35 -4.25 -3.25
C ALA A 51 8.26 -4.81 -2.32
N LEU A 52 8.47 -4.70 -1.01
CA LEU A 52 7.51 -5.13 -0.01
C LEU A 52 6.25 -4.25 0.01
N ALA A 53 6.40 -2.94 -0.17
CA ALA A 53 5.28 -2.02 -0.35
C ALA A 53 4.45 -2.38 -1.59
N ALA A 54 5.10 -2.81 -2.68
CA ALA A 54 4.39 -3.29 -3.86
C ALA A 54 3.56 -4.55 -3.55
N CYS A 55 4.11 -5.53 -2.83
CA CYS A 55 3.35 -6.70 -2.37
C CYS A 55 2.15 -6.30 -1.51
N PHE A 56 2.32 -5.31 -0.65
CA PHE A 56 1.25 -4.80 0.20
C PHE A 56 0.12 -4.14 -0.60
N VAL A 57 0.46 -3.37 -1.65
CA VAL A 57 -0.52 -2.80 -2.59
C VAL A 57 -1.31 -3.90 -3.31
N LEU A 58 -0.70 -5.03 -3.65
CA LEU A 58 -1.39 -6.16 -4.29
C LEU A 58 -2.45 -6.80 -3.38
N VAL A 59 -2.20 -6.84 -2.08
CA VAL A 59 -3.14 -7.40 -1.10
C VAL A 59 -4.22 -6.38 -0.70
N GLY A 60 -3.96 -5.08 -0.94
CA GLY A 60 -4.87 -3.97 -0.64
C GLY A 60 -6.31 -4.16 -1.12
N PRO A 61 -6.56 -4.51 -2.40
CA PRO A 61 -7.92 -4.76 -2.90
C PRO A 61 -8.65 -5.86 -2.13
N ILE A 62 -7.96 -6.95 -1.80
CA ILE A 62 -8.55 -8.07 -1.04
C ILE A 62 -8.92 -7.63 0.37
N MET A 63 -8.03 -6.85 1.02
CA MET A 63 -8.30 -6.27 2.34
C MET A 63 -9.47 -5.27 2.31
N ALA A 64 -9.61 -4.48 1.25
CA ALA A 64 -10.69 -3.51 1.13
C ALA A 64 -12.09 -4.16 1.13
N PHE A 65 -12.22 -5.43 0.68
CA PHE A 65 -13.52 -6.13 0.70
C PHE A 65 -14.11 -6.26 2.11
N GLY A 66 -13.29 -6.48 3.13
CA GLY A 66 -13.78 -6.59 4.51
C GLY A 66 -14.40 -5.29 4.99
N LEU A 67 -13.77 -4.16 4.69
CA LEU A 67 -14.29 -2.82 5.01
C LEU A 67 -15.54 -2.47 4.19
N TYR A 68 -15.56 -2.82 2.90
CA TYR A 68 -16.74 -2.64 2.06
C TYR A 68 -17.94 -3.46 2.56
N GLU A 69 -17.72 -4.68 3.03
CA GLU A 69 -18.78 -5.52 3.58
C GLU A 69 -19.35 -4.93 4.87
N ILE A 70 -18.50 -4.42 5.77
CA ILE A 70 -18.94 -3.73 7.00
C ILE A 70 -19.86 -2.57 6.63
N SER A 71 -19.43 -1.73 5.68
CA SER A 71 -20.23 -0.59 5.18
C SER A 71 -21.56 -1.05 4.58
N ARG A 72 -21.55 -2.07 3.71
CA ARG A 72 -22.76 -2.58 3.05
C ARG A 72 -23.77 -3.15 4.05
N ARG A 73 -23.32 -3.92 5.03
CA ARG A 73 -24.19 -4.49 6.07
C ARG A 73 -24.80 -3.39 6.93
N HIS A 74 -24.05 -2.35 7.23
CA HIS A 74 -24.56 -1.17 7.93
C HIS A 74 -25.66 -0.46 7.15
N GLU A 75 -25.47 -0.22 5.86
CA GLU A 75 -26.48 0.41 4.99
C GLU A 75 -27.73 -0.47 4.84
N ALA A 76 -27.56 -1.79 4.79
CA ALA A 76 -28.64 -2.76 4.71
C ALA A 76 -29.35 -3.04 6.06
N GLY A 77 -28.84 -2.50 7.18
CA GLY A 77 -29.35 -2.81 8.53
C GLY A 77 -29.13 -4.27 8.96
N GLU A 78 -28.21 -4.97 8.32
CA GLU A 78 -27.88 -6.37 8.61
C GLU A 78 -26.95 -6.48 9.83
N PRO A 79 -27.05 -7.55 10.63
CA PRO A 79 -26.13 -7.79 11.73
C PRO A 79 -24.70 -8.03 11.22
N LEU A 80 -23.73 -7.40 11.89
CA LEU A 80 -22.31 -7.65 11.69
C LEU A 80 -21.95 -9.00 12.31
N ASP A 81 -21.44 -9.91 11.49
CA ASP A 81 -20.87 -11.19 11.92
C ASP A 81 -19.45 -11.32 11.37
N TRP A 82 -18.51 -11.76 12.22
CA TRP A 82 -17.11 -11.89 11.82
C TRP A 82 -16.92 -12.89 10.69
N ARG A 83 -17.69 -13.99 10.68
CA ARG A 83 -17.62 -14.95 9.58
C ARG A 83 -18.08 -14.32 8.27
N GLY A 84 -19.15 -13.52 8.32
CA GLY A 84 -19.67 -12.79 7.17
C GLY A 84 -18.72 -11.74 6.59
N ILE A 85 -17.91 -11.10 7.44
CA ILE A 85 -16.96 -10.05 7.04
C ILE A 85 -15.64 -10.63 6.51
N VAL A 86 -15.20 -11.78 7.03
CA VAL A 86 -13.93 -12.43 6.60
C VAL A 86 -14.14 -13.36 5.40
N LEU A 87 -15.28 -14.05 5.32
CA LEU A 87 -15.60 -14.99 4.22
C LEU A 87 -16.42 -14.33 3.11
N VAL A 88 -16.19 -13.05 2.84
CA VAL A 88 -16.89 -12.31 1.79
C VAL A 88 -16.61 -12.98 0.45
N ARG A 89 -17.67 -13.45 -0.20
CA ARG A 89 -17.59 -13.86 -1.60
C ARG A 89 -17.46 -12.61 -2.44
N ALA A 90 -16.36 -12.50 -3.16
CA ALA A 90 -16.22 -11.47 -4.18
C ALA A 90 -17.35 -11.62 -5.21
N PRO A 91 -18.01 -10.52 -5.61
CA PRO A 91 -19.04 -10.56 -6.64
C PRO A 91 -18.49 -11.07 -7.98
N SER A 92 -17.18 -10.87 -8.25
CA SER A 92 -16.47 -11.51 -9.35
C SER A 92 -15.00 -11.76 -8.98
N TYR A 93 -14.62 -13.04 -8.81
CA TYR A 93 -13.23 -13.44 -8.61
C TYR A 93 -12.35 -13.10 -9.81
N ILE A 94 -12.92 -13.08 -11.02
CA ILE A 94 -12.20 -12.74 -12.25
C ILE A 94 -11.81 -11.26 -12.24
N GLN A 95 -12.74 -10.37 -11.85
CA GLN A 95 -12.46 -8.93 -11.79
C GLN A 95 -11.39 -8.61 -10.74
N LEU A 96 -11.45 -9.30 -9.60
CA LEU A 96 -10.40 -9.23 -8.59
C LEU A 96 -9.04 -9.72 -9.10
N GLY A 97 -9.04 -10.86 -9.77
CA GLY A 97 -7.84 -11.42 -10.39
C GLY A 97 -7.23 -10.45 -11.40
N LEU A 98 -8.05 -9.78 -12.21
CA LEU A 98 -7.60 -8.77 -13.16
C LEU A 98 -7.01 -7.53 -12.48
N ILE A 99 -7.62 -7.03 -11.40
CA ILE A 99 -7.07 -5.89 -10.64
C ILE A 99 -5.74 -6.27 -10.00
N CYS A 100 -5.67 -7.43 -9.34
CA CYS A 100 -4.43 -7.90 -8.72
C CYS A 100 -3.34 -8.15 -9.77
N PHE A 101 -3.70 -8.70 -10.93
CA PHE A 101 -2.79 -8.91 -12.06
C PHE A 101 -2.30 -7.59 -12.64
N LEU A 102 -3.18 -6.61 -12.83
CA LEU A 102 -2.82 -5.28 -13.33
C LEU A 102 -1.88 -4.57 -12.35
N LEU A 103 -2.20 -4.59 -11.06
CA LEU A 103 -1.33 -4.03 -10.03
C LEU A 103 0.03 -4.75 -9.98
N LEU A 104 0.06 -6.07 -10.18
CA LEU A 104 1.30 -6.85 -10.24
C LEU A 104 2.14 -6.43 -11.44
N PHE A 105 1.50 -6.27 -12.60
CA PHE A 105 2.15 -5.82 -13.82
C PHE A 105 2.74 -4.42 -13.65
N ILE A 106 1.96 -3.48 -13.10
CA ILE A 106 2.42 -2.11 -12.77
C ILE A 106 3.60 -2.16 -11.79
N ALA A 107 3.51 -2.97 -10.74
CA ALA A 107 4.58 -3.13 -9.75
C ALA A 107 5.87 -3.68 -10.38
N LEU A 108 5.78 -4.66 -11.29
CA LEU A 108 6.93 -5.22 -11.99
C LEU A 108 7.59 -4.18 -12.91
N VAL A 109 6.78 -3.44 -13.67
CA VAL A 109 7.27 -2.34 -14.52
C VAL A 109 7.96 -1.27 -13.67
N TRP A 110 7.35 -0.89 -12.54
CA TRP A 110 7.91 0.05 -11.59
C TRP A 110 9.26 -0.42 -11.03
N MET A 111 9.34 -1.67 -10.59
CA MET A 111 10.59 -2.26 -10.07
C MET A 111 11.72 -2.23 -11.12
N ARG A 112 11.39 -2.47 -12.40
CA ARG A 112 12.36 -2.37 -13.50
C ARG A 112 12.79 -0.93 -13.74
N ALA A 113 11.86 0.02 -13.76
CA ALA A 113 12.17 1.44 -13.88
C ALA A 113 13.07 1.92 -12.73
N ALA A 114 12.73 1.58 -11.49
CA ALA A 114 13.52 1.92 -10.30
C ALA A 114 14.95 1.33 -10.37
N THR A 115 15.08 0.07 -10.81
CA THR A 115 16.41 -0.56 -10.99
C THR A 115 17.25 0.14 -12.05
N LEU A 116 16.63 0.53 -13.18
CA LEU A 116 17.32 1.23 -14.26
C LEU A 116 17.76 2.63 -13.84
N ILE A 117 16.89 3.39 -13.17
CA ILE A 117 17.23 4.70 -12.60
C ILE A 117 18.39 4.53 -11.62
N TYR A 118 18.28 3.59 -10.67
CA TYR A 118 19.37 3.32 -9.72
C TYR A 118 20.69 2.98 -10.42
N ALA A 119 20.66 2.10 -11.43
CA ALA A 119 21.85 1.68 -12.17
C ALA A 119 22.51 2.84 -12.95
N LEU A 120 21.72 3.73 -13.55
CA LEU A 120 22.20 4.91 -14.27
C LEU A 120 22.92 5.89 -13.35
N PHE A 121 22.45 6.05 -12.11
CA PHE A 121 22.97 7.05 -11.18
C PHE A 121 24.00 6.52 -10.16
N THR A 122 24.09 5.21 -9.93
CA THR A 122 24.85 4.64 -8.78
C THR A 122 26.06 3.77 -9.18
N TYR A 123 26.44 3.68 -10.46
CA TYR A 123 27.67 2.99 -10.91
C TYR A 123 27.98 1.64 -10.23
N GLY A 124 26.95 0.79 -10.01
CA GLY A 124 27.12 -0.62 -9.69
C GLY A 124 27.48 -1.01 -8.24
N VAL A 125 27.52 -0.09 -7.28
CA VAL A 125 27.71 -0.47 -5.86
C VAL A 125 26.36 -0.49 -5.14
N TYR A 126 26.04 -1.60 -4.47
CA TYR A 126 24.87 -1.71 -3.60
C TYR A 126 25.07 -0.81 -2.38
N MET A 127 24.26 0.24 -2.25
CA MET A 127 24.35 1.20 -1.15
C MET A 127 23.25 0.91 -0.13
N PRO A 128 23.59 0.62 1.14
CA PRO A 128 22.58 0.44 2.19
C PRO A 128 21.79 1.74 2.43
N LEU A 129 20.58 1.63 2.98
CA LEU A 129 19.58 2.70 2.96
C LEU A 129 20.01 3.96 3.73
N ASP A 130 20.81 3.78 4.78
CA ASP A 130 21.45 4.84 5.56
C ASP A 130 22.42 5.67 4.71
N LYS A 131 23.23 4.97 3.90
CA LYS A 131 24.16 5.58 2.96
C LYS A 131 23.43 6.15 1.75
N PHE A 132 22.38 5.51 1.26
CA PHE A 132 21.55 6.04 0.19
C PHE A 132 20.85 7.33 0.60
N ALA A 133 20.27 7.38 1.81
CA ALA A 133 19.67 8.61 2.34
C ALA A 133 20.74 9.71 2.41
N ALA A 134 21.89 9.45 3.05
CA ALA A 134 22.98 10.41 3.10
C ALA A 134 23.49 10.83 1.71
N PHE A 135 23.49 9.94 0.73
CA PHE A 135 23.85 10.23 -0.66
C PHE A 135 22.79 11.10 -1.36
N ALA A 136 21.51 10.73 -1.26
CA ALA A 136 20.38 11.38 -1.92
C ALA A 136 20.24 12.85 -1.49
N ILE A 137 20.37 13.14 -0.19
CA ILE A 137 20.28 14.51 0.34
C ILE A 137 21.64 15.21 0.47
N GLY A 138 22.75 14.47 0.56
CA GLY A 138 24.07 15.02 0.87
C GLY A 138 25.04 15.16 -0.31
N THR A 139 24.72 14.63 -1.49
CA THR A 139 25.60 14.73 -2.67
C THR A 139 24.93 15.46 -3.83
N ALA A 140 25.72 16.16 -4.66
CA ALA A 140 25.20 16.85 -5.84
C ALA A 140 24.57 15.87 -6.87
N GLN A 141 25.05 14.62 -6.94
CA GLN A 141 24.47 13.58 -7.78
C GLN A 141 23.14 13.05 -7.22
N GLY A 142 23.05 12.84 -5.91
CA GLY A 142 21.81 12.46 -5.23
C GLY A 142 20.75 13.56 -5.27
N LEU A 143 21.17 14.82 -5.10
CA LEU A 143 20.31 15.97 -5.33
C LEU A 143 19.90 16.06 -6.79
N GLY A 144 20.77 15.73 -7.75
CA GLY A 144 20.39 15.58 -9.16
C GLY A 144 19.28 14.54 -9.37
N LEU A 145 19.32 13.41 -8.66
CA LEU A 145 18.24 12.41 -8.68
C LEU A 145 16.92 12.94 -8.08
N LEU A 146 16.97 13.79 -7.06
CA LEU A 146 15.79 14.45 -6.47
C LEU A 146 15.33 15.70 -7.26
N ALA A 147 16.25 16.34 -7.98
CA ALA A 147 16.09 17.59 -8.71
C ALA A 147 15.93 17.39 -10.22
N VAL A 148 15.82 16.14 -10.71
CA VAL A 148 15.08 15.86 -11.96
C VAL A 148 13.62 16.24 -11.70
N ARG A 149 13.44 17.56 -11.71
CA ARG A 149 12.22 18.30 -11.89
C ARG A 149 11.69 17.90 -13.26
N SER A 150 10.41 17.56 -13.25
CA SER A 150 9.55 17.56 -14.41
C SER A 150 9.76 18.84 -15.24
N GLU A 151 10.56 18.76 -16.30
CA GLU A 151 10.47 19.67 -17.42
C GLU A 151 10.42 18.75 -18.66
N GLU A 152 9.17 18.59 -19.12
CA GLU A 152 8.67 17.98 -20.39
C GLU A 152 8.64 16.45 -20.55
#